data_AF-A0A7S1WYB6-F1
#
_entry.id   AF-A0A7S1WYB6-F1
#
_cell.length_a   1.000
_cell.length_b   1.000
_cell.length_c   1.000
_cell.angle_alpha   90.00
_cell.angle_beta   90.00
_cell.angle_gamma   90.00
#
_symmetry.space_group_name_H-M   'P 1'
#
loop_
_entity.id
_entity.type
_entity.pdbx_description
1 polymer ?
#
loop_
_entity_poly.entity_id
_entity_poly.type
_entity_poly.pdbx_seq_one_letter_code
_entity_poly.pdbx_strand_id
1 'polypeptide(L)'
;RTYDNRYANIMSPDLAKTTVWTMRALESKDQLRQRTAWALFQIFKVTKEDTHDHHATEMWLNYYDIFVRHAFGNFFDVLREVTYSPVMGRYGMYINKSMGDQAPNEKFAGDLMQLFTVGTEKMGRDGTVQLDSSGKPLAMYTSSLLTSFAKIFTGFVPQIRRGNVEFHHHQNFIDPMHIQVDRHDKYPKLALDGAYIGDGYPLCDEKPRGSFLAAGARYVVRLAE
;
A
#
# COMPACT_ATOMS: atom_id res chain seq x y z
N ARG A 1 -23.93 11.37 20.33
CA ARG A 1 -24.81 10.57 19.44
C ARG A 1 -24.54 9.10 19.77
N THR A 2 -25.51 8.45 20.42
CA THR A 2 -25.52 7.00 20.63
C THR A 2 -25.80 6.37 19.28
N TYR A 3 -24.83 5.66 18.71
CA TYR A 3 -25.09 4.81 17.55
C TYR A 3 -26.06 3.71 18.01
N ASP A 4 -27.13 3.46 17.25
CA ASP A 4 -28.02 2.31 17.47
C ASP A 4 -27.26 1.03 17.08
N ASN A 5 -26.36 0.63 17.97
CA ASN A 5 -25.73 -0.67 17.91
C ASN A 5 -26.40 -1.52 18.97
N ARG A 6 -27.45 -2.22 18.55
CA ARG A 6 -28.21 -3.19 19.36
C ARG A 6 -27.32 -4.26 20.03
N TYR A 7 -26.06 -4.39 19.60
CA TYR A 7 -25.07 -5.34 20.09
C TYR A 7 -23.87 -4.69 20.79
N ALA A 8 -23.81 -3.35 20.91
CA ALA A 8 -22.67 -2.65 21.52
C ALA A 8 -22.41 -3.08 22.97
N ASN A 9 -23.45 -3.52 23.68
CA ASN A 9 -23.35 -3.99 25.06
C ASN A 9 -23.23 -5.52 25.18
N ILE A 10 -23.26 -6.25 24.06
CA ILE A 10 -23.24 -7.73 24.02
C ILE A 10 -21.90 -8.23 23.48
N MET A 11 -21.28 -7.49 22.57
CA MET A 11 -20.00 -7.82 21.96
C MET A 11 -18.97 -6.75 22.29
N SER A 12 -17.87 -7.15 22.95
CA SER A 12 -16.74 -6.23 23.17
C SER A 12 -16.25 -5.69 21.82
N PRO A 13 -15.96 -4.38 21.70
CA PRO A 13 -15.31 -3.80 20.52
C PRO A 13 -14.06 -4.55 20.08
N ASP A 14 -13.34 -5.17 21.04
CA ASP A 14 -12.15 -5.96 20.75
C ASP A 14 -12.44 -7.21 19.93
N LEU A 15 -13.62 -7.80 20.13
CA LEU A 15 -14.07 -9.03 19.47
C LEU A 15 -14.82 -8.75 18.17
N ALA A 16 -15.37 -7.55 17.98
CA ALA A 16 -16.23 -7.22 16.84
C ALA A 16 -15.57 -7.54 15.48
N LYS A 17 -14.31 -7.11 15.26
CA LYS A 17 -13.55 -7.43 14.05
C LYS A 17 -13.41 -8.95 13.84
N THR A 18 -13.02 -9.66 14.90
CA THR A 18 -12.80 -11.12 14.86
C THR A 18 -14.11 -11.85 14.58
N THR A 19 -15.20 -11.45 15.20
CA THR A 19 -16.51 -12.06 14.97
C THR A 19 -16.98 -11.84 13.53
N VAL A 20 -16.88 -10.62 12.99
CA VAL A 20 -17.25 -10.36 11.59
C VAL A 20 -16.43 -11.23 10.64
N TRP A 21 -15.11 -11.32 10.85
CA TRP A 21 -14.26 -12.17 10.04
C TRP A 21 -14.62 -13.66 10.17
N THR A 22 -14.83 -14.17 11.39
CA THR A 22 -15.23 -15.56 11.63
C THR A 22 -16.55 -15.90 10.95
N MET A 23 -17.55 -15.01 11.02
CA MET A 23 -18.83 -15.21 10.34
C MET A 23 -18.65 -15.27 8.81
N ARG A 24 -17.80 -14.39 8.23
CA ARG A 24 -17.46 -14.47 6.80
C ARG A 24 -16.73 -15.75 6.44
N ALA A 25 -15.79 -16.18 7.27
CA ALA A 25 -15.05 -17.42 7.06
C ALA A 25 -15.96 -18.65 7.12
N LEU A 26 -16.96 -18.69 7.99
CA LEU A 26 -17.86 -19.84 8.17
C LEU A 26 -19.05 -19.85 7.22
N GLU A 27 -19.68 -18.70 6.98
CA GLU A 27 -21.02 -18.63 6.36
C GLU A 27 -21.03 -18.01 4.96
N SER A 28 -19.95 -17.34 4.54
CA SER A 28 -19.98 -16.64 3.26
C SER A 28 -20.00 -17.62 2.07
N LYS A 29 -20.76 -17.28 1.03
CA LYS A 29 -20.89 -18.11 -0.19
C LYS A 29 -19.63 -18.06 -1.07
N ASP A 30 -18.83 -17.01 -0.95
CA ASP A 30 -17.61 -16.73 -1.73
C ASP A 30 -16.32 -17.19 -1.01
N GLN A 31 -16.31 -18.42 -0.49
CA GLN A 31 -15.21 -18.97 0.32
C GLN A 31 -13.82 -18.83 -0.32
N LEU A 32 -13.71 -19.05 -1.63
CA LEU A 32 -12.44 -18.88 -2.35
C LEU A 32 -11.94 -17.44 -2.26
N ARG A 33 -12.82 -16.45 -2.45
CA ARG A 33 -12.48 -15.03 -2.38
C ARG A 33 -11.98 -14.65 -0.98
N GLN A 34 -12.65 -15.13 0.07
CA GLN A 34 -12.27 -14.86 1.46
C GLN A 34 -10.91 -15.49 1.81
N ARG A 35 -10.65 -16.72 1.34
CA ARG A 35 -9.35 -17.40 1.53
C ARG A 35 -8.22 -16.67 0.80
N THR A 36 -8.43 -16.25 -0.44
CA THR A 36 -7.42 -15.49 -1.18
C THR A 36 -7.20 -14.11 -0.57
N ALA A 37 -8.27 -13.42 -0.16
CA ALA A 37 -8.18 -12.14 0.55
C ALA A 37 -7.38 -12.27 1.85
N TRP A 38 -7.59 -13.36 2.60
CA TRP A 38 -6.79 -13.64 3.80
C TRP A 38 -5.31 -13.85 3.49
N ALA A 39 -4.98 -14.60 2.43
CA ALA A 39 -3.60 -14.80 2.01
C ALA A 39 -2.92 -13.48 1.60
N LEU A 40 -3.60 -12.63 0.83
CA LEU A 40 -3.10 -11.30 0.48
C LEU A 40 -2.93 -10.39 1.70
N PHE A 41 -3.86 -10.43 2.65
CA PHE A 41 -3.75 -9.70 3.90
C PHE A 41 -2.53 -10.13 4.74
N GLN A 42 -2.09 -11.39 4.66
CA GLN A 42 -0.87 -11.82 5.35
C GLN A 42 0.41 -11.19 4.76
N ILE A 43 0.40 -10.81 3.48
CA ILE A 43 1.52 -10.09 2.86
C ILE A 43 1.55 -8.66 3.42
N PHE A 44 0.43 -7.93 3.36
CA PHE A 44 0.32 -6.55 3.83
C PHE A 44 -0.29 -6.45 5.24
N LYS A 45 0.23 -7.27 6.15
CA LYS A 45 -0.34 -7.43 7.49
C LYS A 45 -0.17 -6.16 8.31
N VAL A 46 -1.28 -5.69 8.87
CA VAL A 46 -1.32 -4.60 9.85
C VAL A 46 -2.06 -5.07 11.10
N THR A 47 -1.47 -4.85 12.27
CA THR A 47 -2.01 -5.28 13.56
C THR A 47 -2.51 -4.09 14.38
N LYS A 48 -3.31 -4.37 15.42
CA LYS A 48 -3.85 -3.31 16.29
C LYS A 48 -2.73 -2.62 17.07
N GLU A 49 -1.70 -3.38 17.41
CA GLU A 49 -0.50 -2.95 18.12
C GLU A 49 0.28 -1.93 17.28
N ASP A 50 0.31 -2.11 15.97
CA ASP A 50 1.02 -1.20 15.06
C ASP A 50 0.35 0.18 14.98
N THR A 51 -0.99 0.23 15.05
CA THR A 51 -1.74 1.49 14.86
C THR A 51 -2.25 2.12 16.16
N HIS A 52 -2.20 1.39 17.29
CA HIS A 52 -2.78 1.78 18.58
C HIS A 52 -4.28 2.13 18.51
N ASP A 53 -5.00 1.62 17.51
CA ASP A 53 -6.44 1.86 17.31
C ASP A 53 -7.26 0.59 17.57
N HIS A 54 -7.74 0.47 18.81
CA HIS A 54 -8.47 -0.72 19.25
C HIS A 54 -9.99 -0.62 19.02
N HIS A 55 -10.52 0.60 18.83
CA HIS A 55 -11.95 0.86 19.00
C HIS A 55 -12.75 1.12 17.72
N ALA A 56 -12.10 1.25 16.55
CA ALA A 56 -12.78 1.46 15.26
C ALA A 56 -12.80 0.16 14.44
N THR A 57 -13.90 -0.58 14.51
CA THR A 57 -14.09 -1.84 13.76
C THR A 57 -14.17 -1.59 12.26
N GLU A 58 -14.88 -0.54 11.84
CA GLU A 58 -15.11 -0.22 10.43
C GLU A 58 -13.78 0.00 9.68
N MET A 59 -12.81 0.65 10.32
CA MET A 59 -11.47 0.86 9.77
C MET A 59 -10.79 -0.46 9.40
N TRP A 60 -10.84 -1.44 10.30
CA TRP A 60 -10.22 -2.73 10.07
C TRP A 60 -10.93 -3.56 8.99
N LEU A 61 -12.26 -3.47 8.94
CA LEU A 61 -13.06 -4.14 7.91
C LEU A 61 -12.83 -3.51 6.54
N ASN A 62 -12.81 -2.18 6.46
CA ASN A 62 -12.54 -1.44 5.23
C ASN A 62 -11.15 -1.77 4.67
N TYR A 63 -10.13 -1.87 5.53
CA TYR A 63 -8.80 -2.30 5.12
C TYR A 63 -8.78 -3.74 4.60
N TYR A 64 -9.51 -4.66 5.26
CA TYR A 64 -9.63 -6.04 4.79
C TYR A 64 -10.37 -6.15 3.44
N ASP A 65 -11.38 -5.30 3.22
CA ASP A 65 -12.16 -5.28 1.99
C ASP A 65 -11.31 -4.97 0.74
N ILE A 66 -10.16 -4.30 0.88
CA ILE A 66 -9.20 -4.12 -0.21
C ILE A 66 -8.82 -5.49 -0.81
N PHE A 67 -8.50 -6.46 0.04
CA PHE A 67 -8.08 -7.79 -0.38
C PHE A 67 -9.25 -8.63 -0.90
N VAL A 68 -10.47 -8.40 -0.41
CA VAL A 68 -11.69 -9.04 -0.93
C VAL A 68 -12.01 -8.53 -2.34
N ARG A 69 -11.91 -7.22 -2.57
CA ARG A 69 -12.08 -6.58 -3.88
C ARG A 69 -11.09 -7.12 -4.90
N HIS A 70 -9.81 -7.21 -4.51
CA HIS A 70 -8.70 -7.61 -5.39
C HIS A 70 -8.30 -9.08 -5.32
N ALA A 71 -9.10 -9.94 -4.68
CA ALA A 71 -8.77 -11.35 -4.46
C ALA A 71 -8.37 -12.10 -5.75
N PHE A 72 -8.92 -11.72 -6.90
CA PHE A 72 -8.60 -12.30 -8.21
C PHE A 72 -8.04 -11.26 -9.20
N GLY A 73 -7.58 -10.11 -8.67
CA GLY A 73 -7.01 -9.02 -9.44
C GLY A 73 -5.50 -9.15 -9.61
N ASN A 74 -4.85 -8.03 -9.93
CA ASN A 74 -3.39 -7.96 -10.02
C ASN A 74 -2.78 -7.41 -8.72
N PHE A 75 -1.53 -7.77 -8.47
CA PHE A 75 -0.81 -7.35 -7.26
C PHE A 75 -0.59 -5.83 -7.20
N PHE A 76 -0.42 -5.17 -8.34
CA PHE A 76 -0.20 -3.73 -8.39
C PHE A 76 -1.41 -2.94 -7.88
N ASP A 77 -2.64 -3.37 -8.20
CA ASP A 77 -3.87 -2.75 -7.70
C ASP A 77 -4.03 -2.93 -6.19
N VAL A 78 -3.68 -4.13 -5.68
CA VAL A 78 -3.62 -4.37 -4.22
C VAL A 78 -2.63 -3.41 -3.57
N LEU A 79 -1.39 -3.36 -4.07
CA LEU A 79 -0.34 -2.51 -3.54
C LEU A 79 -0.76 -1.04 -3.56
N ARG A 80 -1.32 -0.57 -4.68
CA ARG A 80 -1.81 0.80 -4.83
C ARG A 80 -2.86 1.13 -3.78
N GLU A 81 -3.91 0.33 -3.65
CA GLU A 81 -4.98 0.62 -2.71
C GLU A 81 -4.52 0.53 -1.25
N VAL A 82 -3.62 -0.42 -0.94
CA VAL A 82 -2.94 -0.51 0.36
C VAL A 82 -2.11 0.74 0.65
N THR A 83 -1.32 1.25 -0.30
CA THR A 83 -0.53 2.50 -0.13
C THR A 83 -1.41 3.72 0.12
N TYR A 84 -2.62 3.78 -0.43
CA TYR A 84 -3.55 4.88 -0.16
C TYR A 84 -4.40 4.68 1.11
N SER A 85 -4.37 3.50 1.74
CA SER A 85 -5.11 3.25 2.98
C SER A 85 -4.52 4.04 4.16
N PRO A 86 -5.31 4.84 4.89
CA PRO A 86 -4.86 5.49 6.11
C PRO A 86 -4.32 4.51 7.18
N VAL A 87 -4.84 3.28 7.20
CA VAL A 87 -4.38 2.21 8.11
C VAL A 87 -2.93 1.85 7.82
N MET A 88 -2.61 1.62 6.54
CA MET A 88 -1.24 1.35 6.12
C MET A 88 -0.36 2.60 6.25
N GLY A 89 -0.90 3.79 5.99
CA GLY A 89 -0.23 5.07 6.20
C GLY A 89 0.29 5.23 7.62
N ARG A 90 -0.51 4.82 8.60
CA ARG A 90 -0.16 4.85 10.02
C ARG A 90 0.90 3.80 10.35
N TYR A 91 0.70 2.55 9.93
CA TYR A 91 1.67 1.46 10.08
C TYR A 91 3.05 1.80 9.49
N GLY A 92 3.05 2.35 8.28
CA GLY A 92 4.24 2.74 7.55
C GLY A 92 4.82 4.07 7.98
N MET A 93 4.15 4.79 8.88
CA MET A 93 4.56 6.07 9.46
C MET A 93 4.87 7.16 8.41
N TYR A 94 4.16 7.16 7.28
CA TYR A 94 4.35 8.14 6.19
C TYR A 94 3.22 9.18 6.07
N ILE A 95 2.19 9.09 6.93
CA ILE A 95 1.17 10.14 7.05
C ILE A 95 1.80 11.47 7.46
N ASN A 96 1.42 12.55 6.79
CA ASN A 96 1.88 13.92 7.03
C ASN A 96 3.40 14.11 6.94
N LYS A 97 4.12 13.20 6.27
CA LYS A 97 5.55 13.40 5.98
C LYS A 97 5.71 14.35 4.80
N SER A 98 6.70 15.23 4.88
CA SER A 98 6.92 16.28 3.90
C SER A 98 8.30 16.17 3.27
N MET A 99 8.43 16.65 2.04
CA MET A 99 9.72 16.85 1.37
C MET A 99 10.69 17.72 2.19
N GLY A 100 10.17 18.65 3.00
CA GLY A 100 10.98 19.52 3.86
C GLY A 100 11.49 18.87 5.15
N ASP A 101 11.07 17.62 5.45
CA ASP A 101 11.60 16.88 6.59
C ASP A 101 13.07 16.53 6.31
N GLN A 102 13.96 16.69 7.30
CA GLN A 102 15.42 16.48 7.13
C GLN A 102 15.78 15.11 6.52
N ALA A 103 14.95 14.09 6.75
CA ALA A 103 15.04 12.80 6.09
C ALA A 103 13.63 12.22 5.85
N PRO A 104 13.35 11.62 4.68
CA PRO A 104 12.10 10.91 4.45
C PRO A 104 12.03 9.67 5.35
N ASN A 105 10.82 9.29 5.76
CA ASN A 105 10.65 8.09 6.58
C ASN A 105 10.83 6.83 5.72
N GLU A 106 11.88 6.07 5.97
CA GLU A 106 12.23 4.89 5.18
C GLU A 106 11.44 3.62 5.54
N LYS A 107 10.69 3.62 6.66
CA LYS A 107 10.03 2.40 7.16
C LYS A 107 9.18 1.71 6.08
N PHE A 108 8.23 2.42 5.50
CA PHE A 108 7.33 1.80 4.52
C PHE A 108 8.02 1.42 3.20
N ALA A 109 8.98 2.24 2.74
CA ALA A 109 9.78 1.89 1.56
C ALA A 109 10.60 0.61 1.81
N GLY A 110 11.19 0.48 3.01
CA GLY A 110 11.93 -0.68 3.44
C GLY A 110 11.03 -1.92 3.52
N ASP A 111 9.91 -1.83 4.24
CA ASP A 111 8.95 -2.93 4.36
C ASP A 111 8.44 -3.36 2.97
N LEU A 112 8.14 -2.40 2.08
CA LEU A 112 7.68 -2.70 0.72
C LEU A 112 8.73 -3.46 -0.09
N MET A 113 9.98 -3.00 -0.08
CA MET A 113 11.05 -3.63 -0.86
C MET A 113 11.46 -4.97 -0.25
N GLN A 114 11.66 -5.02 1.07
CA GLN A 114 12.23 -6.16 1.76
C GLN A 114 11.22 -7.25 2.10
N LEU A 115 10.02 -6.87 2.56
CA LEU A 115 9.05 -7.83 3.11
C LEU A 115 7.96 -8.19 2.12
N PHE A 116 7.56 -7.24 1.27
CA PHE A 116 6.37 -7.42 0.42
C PHE A 116 6.69 -7.74 -1.05
N THR A 117 7.90 -7.46 -1.52
CA THR A 117 8.23 -7.57 -2.96
C THR A 117 9.53 -8.32 -3.25
N VAL A 118 10.66 -7.62 -3.34
CA VAL A 118 11.90 -8.10 -3.97
C VAL A 118 12.87 -8.77 -2.99
N GLY A 119 12.75 -8.51 -1.69
CA GLY A 119 13.66 -9.04 -0.68
C GLY A 119 14.97 -8.24 -0.54
N THR A 120 15.89 -8.76 0.27
CA THR A 120 17.19 -8.12 0.55
C THR A 120 18.29 -8.49 -0.44
N GLU A 121 18.17 -9.64 -1.09
CA GLU A 121 19.21 -10.22 -1.93
C GLU A 121 18.74 -10.30 -3.38
N LYS A 122 19.66 -10.08 -4.31
CA LYS A 122 19.37 -10.15 -5.73
C LYS A 122 19.22 -11.61 -6.15
N MET A 123 18.05 -11.98 -6.65
CA MET A 123 17.78 -13.33 -7.14
C MET A 123 18.00 -13.45 -8.66
N GLY A 124 18.45 -14.62 -9.11
CA GLY A 124 18.44 -15.05 -10.49
C GLY A 124 17.02 -15.38 -10.96
N ARG A 125 16.83 -15.56 -12.28
CA ARG A 125 15.52 -15.96 -12.84
C ARG A 125 15.09 -17.37 -12.40
N ASP A 126 16.03 -18.18 -11.96
CA ASP A 126 15.84 -19.51 -11.40
C ASP A 126 15.58 -19.49 -9.88
N GLY A 127 15.54 -18.30 -9.25
CA GLY A 127 15.34 -18.13 -7.81
C GLY A 127 16.60 -18.32 -6.97
N THR A 128 17.76 -18.54 -7.57
CA THR A 128 19.03 -18.66 -6.83
C THR A 128 19.59 -17.29 -6.45
N VAL A 129 20.28 -17.18 -5.31
CA VAL A 129 20.91 -15.92 -4.89
C VAL A 129 22.12 -15.64 -5.78
N GLN A 130 22.19 -14.43 -6.34
CA GLN A 130 23.36 -14.01 -7.11
C GLN A 130 24.48 -13.60 -6.16
N LEU A 131 25.69 -14.12 -6.43
CA LEU A 131 26.88 -13.85 -5.64
C LEU A 131 27.82 -12.88 -6.37
N ASP A 132 28.56 -12.09 -5.61
CA ASP A 132 29.67 -11.30 -6.13
C ASP A 132 30.91 -12.17 -6.42
N SER A 133 31.97 -11.56 -6.92
CA SER A 133 33.25 -12.23 -7.20
C SER A 133 33.92 -12.85 -5.97
N SER A 134 33.49 -12.46 -4.77
CA SER A 134 33.99 -12.96 -3.48
C SER A 134 33.10 -14.06 -2.89
N GLY A 135 32.03 -14.45 -3.59
CA GLY A 135 31.07 -15.46 -3.14
C GLY A 135 30.04 -14.96 -2.14
N LYS A 136 29.86 -13.64 -1.97
CA LYS A 136 28.85 -13.06 -1.07
C LYS A 136 27.56 -12.71 -1.82
N PRO A 137 26.37 -12.88 -1.22
CA PRO A 137 25.11 -12.40 -1.78
C PRO A 137 25.14 -10.92 -2.19
N LEU A 138 24.71 -10.64 -3.41
CA LEU A 138 24.50 -9.28 -3.90
C LEU A 138 23.26 -8.69 -3.25
N ALA A 139 23.39 -7.50 -2.66
CA ALA A 139 22.23 -6.77 -2.13
C ALA A 139 21.29 -6.33 -3.25
N MET A 140 19.98 -6.46 -3.02
CA MET A 140 18.95 -6.05 -3.98
C MET A 140 18.90 -4.52 -4.16
N TYR A 141 19.20 -3.77 -3.10
CA TYR A 141 19.20 -2.31 -3.10
C TYR A 141 20.26 -1.75 -2.17
N THR A 142 20.65 -0.50 -2.42
CA THR A 142 21.55 0.28 -1.56
C THR A 142 20.73 1.14 -0.59
N SER A 143 21.39 1.64 0.46
CA SER A 143 20.76 2.63 1.36
C SER A 143 20.34 3.89 0.59
N SER A 144 21.12 4.36 -0.38
CA SER A 144 20.74 5.52 -1.21
C SER A 144 19.48 5.28 -2.06
N LEU A 145 19.30 4.06 -2.56
CA LEU A 145 18.09 3.68 -3.28
C LEU A 145 16.88 3.67 -2.33
N LEU A 146 17.02 3.09 -1.14
CA LEU A 146 15.98 3.08 -0.11
C LEU A 146 15.54 4.50 0.27
N THR A 147 16.50 5.40 0.54
CA THR A 147 16.20 6.82 0.82
C THR A 147 15.48 7.49 -0.35
N SER A 148 15.84 7.15 -1.58
CA SER A 148 15.18 7.69 -2.78
C SER A 148 13.74 7.20 -2.90
N PHE A 149 13.48 5.91 -2.66
CA PHE A 149 12.13 5.34 -2.64
C PHE A 149 11.28 5.91 -1.51
N ALA A 150 11.85 6.17 -0.34
CA ALA A 150 11.15 6.79 0.78
C ALA A 150 10.52 8.15 0.42
N LYS A 151 11.13 8.90 -0.51
CA LYS A 151 10.59 10.18 -1.00
C LYS A 151 9.26 10.02 -1.73
N ILE A 152 8.97 8.85 -2.31
CA ILE A 152 7.68 8.55 -2.96
C ILE A 152 6.52 8.66 -1.96
N PHE A 153 6.75 8.37 -0.68
CA PHE A 153 5.71 8.34 0.34
C PHE A 153 5.54 9.68 1.08
N THR A 154 6.16 10.76 0.59
CA THR A 154 5.94 12.12 1.12
C THR A 154 4.62 12.70 0.60
N GLY A 155 4.05 13.65 1.35
CA GLY A 155 2.84 14.38 0.98
C GLY A 155 1.52 13.64 1.21
N PHE A 156 1.54 12.39 1.67
CA PHE A 156 0.32 11.65 1.99
C PHE A 156 -0.40 12.25 3.20
N VAL A 157 -1.68 12.56 3.03
CA VAL A 157 -2.52 13.14 4.08
C VAL A 157 -3.89 12.44 4.14
N PRO A 158 -4.48 12.30 5.33
CA PRO A 158 -5.82 11.72 5.46
C PRO A 158 -6.88 12.64 4.85
N GLN A 159 -8.01 12.07 4.47
CA GLN A 159 -9.18 12.86 4.08
C GLN A 159 -9.75 13.63 5.28
N ILE A 160 -10.47 14.71 4.98
CA ILE A 160 -11.24 15.42 6.00
C ILE A 160 -12.29 14.46 6.58
N ARG A 161 -12.57 14.59 7.88
CA ARG A 161 -13.60 13.81 8.56
C ARG A 161 -14.97 14.06 7.92
N ARG A 162 -15.67 12.97 7.59
CA ARG A 162 -17.09 12.98 7.19
C ARG A 162 -17.96 12.28 8.24
N GLY A 163 -19.28 12.49 8.15
CA GLY A 163 -20.26 11.76 8.96
C GLY A 163 -20.44 10.31 8.49
N ASN A 164 -21.18 9.52 9.28
CA ASN A 164 -21.53 8.12 9.00
C ASN A 164 -20.33 7.19 8.81
N VAL A 165 -19.22 7.48 9.49
CA VAL A 165 -18.08 6.57 9.64
C VAL A 165 -17.62 6.59 11.08
N GLU A 166 -17.08 5.47 11.54
CA GLU A 166 -16.31 5.44 12.78
C GLU A 166 -15.05 6.30 12.64
N PHE A 167 -14.79 7.13 13.64
CA PHE A 167 -13.58 7.96 13.68
C PHE A 167 -12.92 7.82 15.05
N HIS A 168 -11.60 7.72 15.02
CA HIS A 168 -10.75 7.74 16.20
C HIS A 168 -9.85 8.98 16.14
N HIS A 169 -9.62 9.66 17.26
CA HIS A 169 -8.86 10.93 17.33
C HIS A 169 -9.24 11.99 16.27
N HIS A 170 -10.51 12.05 15.88
CA HIS A 170 -11.04 12.97 14.85
C HIS A 170 -10.44 12.80 13.44
N GLN A 171 -9.80 11.67 13.14
CA GLN A 171 -9.22 11.37 11.83
C GLN A 171 -10.13 10.43 11.02
N ASN A 172 -9.99 10.48 9.70
CA ASN A 172 -10.68 9.60 8.76
C ASN A 172 -9.75 8.45 8.36
N PHE A 173 -10.08 7.23 8.79
CA PHE A 173 -9.31 6.02 8.44
C PHE A 173 -10.00 5.12 7.43
N ILE A 174 -11.12 5.56 6.87
CA ILE A 174 -11.92 4.78 5.91
C ILE A 174 -11.59 5.20 4.49
N ASP A 175 -11.52 6.50 4.24
CA ASP A 175 -11.34 7.02 2.89
C ASP A 175 -9.86 7.04 2.50
N PRO A 176 -9.53 6.76 1.22
CA PRO A 176 -8.15 6.75 0.76
C PRO A 176 -7.52 8.13 0.94
N MET A 177 -6.29 8.13 1.45
CA MET A 177 -5.44 9.31 1.57
C MET A 177 -5.29 10.00 0.21
N HIS A 178 -4.91 11.27 0.23
CA HIS A 178 -4.50 11.99 -0.98
C HIS A 178 -3.10 12.55 -0.81
N ILE A 179 -2.48 12.91 -1.93
CA ILE A 179 -1.15 13.52 -1.93
C ILE A 179 -1.33 15.04 -2.00
N GLN A 180 -0.82 15.74 -0.99
CA GLN A 180 -0.62 17.19 -1.04
C GLN A 180 0.63 17.49 -1.85
N VAL A 181 0.43 18.04 -3.05
CA VAL A 181 1.50 18.29 -4.04
C VAL A 181 2.61 19.18 -3.48
N ASP A 182 2.30 20.15 -2.62
CA ASP A 182 3.29 21.06 -2.04
C ASP A 182 4.15 20.41 -0.95
N ARG A 183 3.73 19.26 -0.43
CA ARG A 183 4.46 18.47 0.56
C ARG A 183 5.13 17.24 -0.04
N HIS A 184 4.75 16.86 -1.25
CA HIS A 184 5.32 15.72 -1.96
C HIS A 184 6.66 16.10 -2.59
N ASP A 185 7.61 15.19 -2.53
CA ASP A 185 8.88 15.35 -3.21
C ASP A 185 8.66 15.42 -4.73
N LYS A 186 9.16 16.46 -5.39
CA LYS A 186 9.01 16.67 -6.85
C LYS A 186 10.25 16.27 -7.65
N TYR A 187 11.34 15.90 -6.99
CA TYR A 187 12.60 15.57 -7.66
C TYR A 187 12.59 14.14 -8.22
N PRO A 188 13.46 13.80 -9.19
CA PRO A 188 13.57 12.44 -9.68
C PRO A 188 13.90 11.44 -8.56
N LYS A 189 13.27 10.26 -8.59
CA LYS A 189 13.54 9.14 -7.67
C LYS A 189 14.23 8.03 -8.43
N LEU A 190 15.22 7.38 -7.82
CA LEU A 190 15.94 6.28 -8.44
C LEU A 190 15.02 5.06 -8.59
N ALA A 191 15.18 4.35 -9.70
CA ALA A 191 14.57 3.06 -9.99
C ALA A 191 15.55 1.91 -9.66
N LEU A 192 15.02 0.68 -9.60
CA LEU A 192 15.81 -0.52 -9.25
C LEU A 192 16.90 -0.88 -10.29
N ASP A 193 16.73 -0.44 -11.53
CA ASP A 193 17.67 -0.62 -12.64
C ASP A 193 18.71 0.50 -12.74
N GLY A 194 18.68 1.48 -11.81
CA GLY A 194 19.57 2.64 -11.81
C GLY A 194 19.07 3.82 -12.65
N ALA A 195 17.92 3.69 -13.32
CA ALA A 195 17.23 4.80 -13.98
C ALA A 195 16.48 5.68 -12.95
N TYR A 196 15.65 6.61 -13.43
CA TYR A 196 14.75 7.39 -12.58
C TYR A 196 13.27 7.04 -12.85
N ILE A 197 12.49 6.94 -11.79
CA ILE A 197 11.04 6.76 -11.87
C ILE A 197 10.44 7.94 -12.64
N GLY A 198 9.78 7.62 -13.76
CA GLY A 198 9.14 8.61 -14.63
C GLY A 198 10.07 9.26 -15.66
N ASP A 199 11.32 8.79 -15.81
CA ASP A 199 12.20 9.23 -16.91
C ASP A 199 11.85 8.58 -18.28
N GLY A 200 10.98 7.57 -18.26
CA GLY A 200 10.48 6.88 -19.43
C GLY A 200 9.23 7.53 -20.06
N TYR A 201 8.98 7.19 -21.32
CA TYR A 201 7.67 7.46 -21.93
C TYR A 201 6.63 6.54 -21.28
N PRO A 202 5.44 7.06 -20.92
CA PRO A 202 4.38 6.24 -20.34
C PRO A 202 3.99 5.14 -21.33
N LEU A 203 3.79 3.93 -20.81
CA LEU A 203 3.32 2.82 -21.63
C LEU A 203 1.89 3.09 -22.09
N CYS A 204 1.51 2.54 -23.24
CA CYS A 204 0.18 2.79 -23.78
C CYS A 204 -0.93 2.22 -22.89
N ASP A 205 -0.64 1.15 -22.16
CA ASP A 205 -1.56 0.51 -21.23
C ASP A 205 -1.69 1.29 -19.90
N GLU A 206 -0.76 2.21 -19.62
CA GLU A 206 -0.82 3.11 -18.45
C GLU A 206 -1.66 4.36 -18.71
N LYS A 207 -2.06 4.59 -19.97
CA LYS A 207 -2.86 5.75 -20.37
C LYS A 207 -4.34 5.38 -20.51
N PRO A 208 -5.27 6.32 -20.21
CA PRO A 208 -6.69 6.11 -20.47
C PRO A 208 -6.92 5.67 -21.92
N ARG A 209 -7.89 4.77 -22.12
CA ARG A 209 -8.25 4.27 -23.45
C ARG A 209 -8.55 5.45 -24.38
N GLY A 210 -7.92 5.46 -25.56
CA GLY A 210 -8.06 6.54 -26.55
C GLY A 210 -7.05 7.68 -26.43
N SER A 211 -6.11 7.65 -25.46
CA SER A 211 -5.10 8.71 -25.31
C SER A 211 -4.18 8.87 -26.54
N PHE A 212 -4.03 7.82 -27.36
CA PHE A 212 -3.30 7.85 -28.63
C PHE A 212 -3.98 8.69 -29.73
N LEU A 213 -5.26 9.08 -29.54
CA LEU A 213 -6.00 9.94 -30.45
C LEU A 213 -5.85 11.44 -30.12
N ALA A 214 -5.19 11.78 -29.02
CA ALA A 214 -4.96 13.18 -28.66
C ALA A 214 -4.10 13.87 -29.73
N ALA A 215 -4.47 15.10 -30.11
CA ALA A 215 -3.72 15.86 -31.10
C ALA A 215 -2.26 16.02 -30.66
N GLY A 216 -1.32 15.57 -31.51
CA GLY A 216 0.12 15.58 -31.21
C GLY A 216 0.65 14.33 -30.51
N ALA A 217 -0.18 13.33 -30.18
CA ALA A 217 0.29 12.06 -29.66
C ALA A 217 1.19 11.34 -30.68
N ARG A 218 2.30 10.76 -30.20
CA ARG A 218 3.22 9.94 -31.00
C ARG A 218 3.39 8.57 -30.36
N TYR A 219 3.27 7.52 -31.17
CA TYR A 219 3.48 6.14 -30.75
C TYR A 219 4.85 5.66 -31.26
N VAL A 220 5.65 5.09 -30.36
CA VAL A 220 6.97 4.54 -30.68
C VAL A 220 7.02 3.11 -30.18
N VAL A 221 7.17 2.16 -31.11
CA VAL A 221 7.44 0.76 -30.76
C VAL A 221 8.93 0.66 -30.43
N ARG A 222 9.26 0.32 -29.18
CA ARG A 222 10.60 -0.13 -28.83
C ARG A 222 10.56 -1.64 -28.67
N LEU A 223 11.30 -2.35 -29.50
CA LEU A 223 11.56 -3.77 -29.28
C LEU A 223 12.46 -3.86 -28.05
N ALA A 224 12.04 -4.65 -27.05
CA ALA A 224 12.87 -4.91 -25.88
C ALA A 224 14.10 -5.72 -26.34
N GLU A 225 15.29 -5.21 -26.03
CA GLU A 225 16.55 -5.97 -26.15
C GLU A 225 16.66 -7.03 -25.04
#